data_AF-A0A7S0WDI1-F1
#
_entry.id   AF-A0A7S0WDI1-F1
#
_cell.length_a   1.000
_cell.length_b   1.000
_cell.length_c   1.000
_cell.angle_alpha   90.00
_cell.angle_beta   90.00
_cell.angle_gamma   90.00
#
_symmetry.space_group_name_H-M   'P 1'
#
loop_
_entity.id
_entity.type
_entity.pdbx_description
1 polymer ?
#
loop_
_entity_poly.entity_id
_entity_poly.type
_entity_poly.pdbx_seq_one_letter_code
_entity_poly.pdbx_strand_id
1 'polypeptide(L)'
;KFQDFVRWHSPKDWTPDAATVSTDEFAPRGRLSARMRHKGNTWIELWRNAPRCAASKQALIFDPVVEGERALHHLETVAASALFAQLTRCACAAILGIYASTDACTMRANATTVNAVKIATDTSSALFTRGEDHDALTVEDYERAVFAVQLAERATTRAESLHKKFPDAPPALLDALLIAASKWDTEREINTMRAAHRVLTSECHSEDARSALRASRPSRSARSAEYLIRAPLHGSMPHHRLHVLVTDAHTRVSRRTSAM
;
A
#
# COMPACT_ATOMS: atom_id res chain seq x y z
N LYS A 1 11.97 34.15 23.83
CA LYS A 1 13.02 33.57 24.73
C LYS A 1 13.41 32.18 24.21
N PHE A 2 14.52 31.56 24.66
CA PHE A 2 14.88 30.18 24.23
C PHE A 2 13.73 29.18 24.46
N GLN A 3 13.01 29.33 25.58
CA GLN A 3 11.82 28.55 25.91
C GLN A 3 10.73 28.65 24.84
N ASP A 4 10.50 29.84 24.28
CA ASP A 4 9.53 30.03 23.19
C ASP A 4 10.02 29.35 21.90
N PHE A 5 11.31 29.46 21.57
CA PHE A 5 11.87 28.78 20.40
C PHE A 5 11.65 27.25 20.49
N VAL A 6 11.93 26.66 21.65
CA VAL A 6 11.69 25.22 21.88
C VAL A 6 10.21 24.88 21.81
N ARG A 7 9.32 25.74 22.31
CA ARG A 7 7.86 25.55 22.21
C ARG A 7 7.40 25.37 20.76
N TRP A 8 7.95 26.15 19.82
CA TRP A 8 7.58 26.10 18.41
C TRP A 8 8.26 24.94 17.65
N HIS A 9 9.55 24.70 17.89
CA HIS A 9 10.35 23.77 17.08
C HIS A 9 10.54 22.38 17.70
N SER A 10 10.35 22.23 19.01
CA SER A 10 10.30 20.93 19.69
C SER A 10 9.22 20.93 20.79
N PRO A 11 7.93 20.87 20.41
CA PRO A 11 6.83 20.91 21.38
C PRO A 11 6.91 19.83 22.45
N LYS A 12 7.51 18.66 22.14
CA LYS A 12 7.74 17.57 23.09
C LYS A 12 8.72 17.94 24.23
N ASP A 13 9.59 18.92 24.00
CA ASP A 13 10.58 19.38 24.97
C ASP A 13 10.13 20.61 25.77
N TRP A 14 8.89 21.05 25.61
CA TRP A 14 8.30 22.16 26.34
C TRP A 14 7.06 21.68 27.08
N THR A 15 7.01 21.91 28.38
CA THR A 15 5.88 21.51 29.24
C THR A 15 5.18 22.76 29.78
N PRO A 16 3.85 22.86 29.66
CA PRO A 16 3.10 23.97 30.23
C PRO A 16 3.17 23.92 31.76
N ASP A 17 3.28 25.08 32.40
CA ASP A 17 3.22 25.16 33.87
C ASP A 17 1.75 25.10 34.31
N ALA A 18 1.38 24.07 35.06
CA ALA A 18 0.01 23.84 35.52
C ALA A 18 -0.54 24.90 36.51
N ALA A 19 0.31 25.83 36.97
CA ALA A 19 0.01 26.74 38.09
C ALA A 19 -0.23 28.21 37.70
N THR A 20 -0.21 28.57 36.42
CA THR A 20 -0.54 29.93 35.99
C THR A 20 -1.49 29.90 34.81
N VAL A 21 -2.76 30.20 35.07
CA VAL A 21 -3.68 30.76 34.08
C VAL A 21 -3.10 32.12 33.68
N SER A 22 -2.14 32.13 32.76
CA SER A 22 -1.66 33.37 32.16
C SER A 22 -2.76 33.89 31.24
N THR A 23 -3.31 35.05 31.57
CA THR A 23 -4.33 35.81 30.83
C THR A 23 -3.89 36.30 29.44
N ASP A 24 -2.79 35.75 28.91
CA ASP A 24 -2.15 36.19 27.67
C ASP A 24 -2.02 34.96 26.73
N GLU A 25 -3.02 34.77 25.86
CA GLU A 25 -3.09 33.63 24.91
C GLU A 25 -1.87 33.56 23.99
N PHE A 26 -1.20 34.68 23.73
CA PHE A 26 -0.06 34.76 22.82
C PHE A 26 1.28 34.35 23.46
N ALA A 27 1.38 34.32 24.79
CA ALA A 27 2.62 34.00 25.50
C ALA A 27 2.41 33.07 26.72
N PRO A 28 1.92 31.84 26.53
CA PRO A 28 1.73 30.89 27.63
C PRO A 28 3.05 30.57 28.34
N ARG A 29 3.01 30.57 29.67
CA ARG A 29 4.16 30.26 30.54
C ARG A 29 4.36 28.74 30.65
N GLY A 30 5.62 28.31 30.55
CA GLY A 30 5.98 26.90 30.69
C GLY A 30 7.48 26.70 30.82
N ARG A 31 7.87 25.46 31.06
CA ARG A 31 9.24 25.06 31.37
C ARG A 31 9.76 24.02 30.37
N LEU A 32 11.07 24.08 30.14
CA LEU A 32 11.78 23.11 29.31
C LEU A 32 11.81 21.72 29.95
N SER A 33 11.86 20.68 29.12
CA SER A 33 12.04 19.28 29.53
C SER A 33 13.32 19.09 30.34
N ALA A 34 13.39 18.00 31.11
CA ALA A 34 14.60 17.67 31.89
C ALA A 34 15.85 17.58 31.01
N ARG A 35 15.71 17.00 29.80
CA ARG A 35 16.77 16.96 28.77
C ARG A 35 17.23 18.36 28.39
N MET A 36 16.29 19.26 28.08
CA MET A 36 16.64 20.61 27.65
C MET A 36 17.17 21.50 28.77
N ARG A 37 16.88 21.18 30.03
CA ARG A 37 17.44 21.86 31.23
C ARG A 37 18.79 21.31 31.69
N HIS A 38 19.29 20.24 31.08
CA HIS A 38 20.54 19.62 31.50
C HIS A 38 21.70 20.62 31.42
N LYS A 39 22.58 20.59 32.43
CA LYS A 39 23.75 21.46 32.49
C LYS A 39 24.71 21.06 31.36
N GLY A 40 25.20 22.01 30.56
CA GLY A 40 26.01 21.71 29.36
C GLY A 40 25.19 21.31 28.14
N ASN A 41 23.89 21.62 28.10
CA ASN A 41 23.08 21.42 26.90
C ASN A 41 23.61 22.30 25.74
N THR A 42 24.15 21.65 24.72
CA THR A 42 24.69 22.27 23.50
C THR A 42 23.68 23.21 22.83
N TRP A 43 22.38 22.90 22.88
CA TRP A 43 21.33 23.75 22.30
C TRP A 43 21.19 25.10 23.02
N ILE A 44 21.33 25.12 24.34
CA ILE A 44 21.31 26.36 25.12
C ILE A 44 22.56 27.18 24.83
N GLU A 45 23.72 26.54 24.73
CA GLU A 45 24.99 27.21 24.44
C GLU A 45 25.01 27.80 23.03
N LEU A 46 24.58 27.02 22.02
CA LEU A 46 24.41 27.50 20.65
C LEU A 46 23.41 28.65 20.59
N TRP A 47 22.27 28.56 21.27
CA TRP A 47 21.29 29.65 21.29
C TRP A 47 21.85 30.94 21.90
N ARG A 48 22.68 30.83 22.94
CA ARG A 48 23.32 31.99 23.59
C ARG A 48 24.38 32.63 22.70
N ASN A 49 25.12 31.82 21.95
CA ASN A 49 26.22 32.26 21.09
C ASN A 49 25.76 32.64 19.67
N ALA A 50 24.54 32.27 19.28
CA ALA A 50 24.00 32.58 17.97
C ALA A 50 23.85 34.10 17.76
N PRO A 51 24.21 34.63 16.58
CA PRO A 51 24.00 36.02 16.25
C PRO A 51 22.51 36.41 16.34
N ARG A 52 22.21 37.54 16.99
CA ARG A 52 20.86 38.11 17.05
C ARG A 52 20.48 38.81 15.75
N CYS A 53 20.54 38.10 14.63
CA CYS A 53 20.06 38.58 13.33
C CYS A 53 19.11 37.56 12.71
N ALA A 54 18.33 38.00 11.71
CA ALA A 54 17.47 37.11 10.94
C ALA A 54 18.31 36.00 10.29
N ALA A 55 17.75 34.80 10.15
CA ALA A 55 18.43 33.65 9.55
C ALA A 55 19.01 33.98 8.15
N SER A 56 18.33 34.82 7.37
CA SER A 56 18.79 35.27 6.05
C SER A 56 20.05 36.16 6.07
N LYS A 57 20.41 36.70 7.24
CA LYS A 57 21.61 37.54 7.46
C LYS A 57 22.69 36.81 8.25
N GLN A 58 22.43 35.58 8.67
CA GLN A 58 23.44 34.74 9.30
C GLN A 58 24.35 34.17 8.20
N ALA A 59 25.62 33.94 8.52
CA ALA A 59 26.48 33.18 7.63
C ALA A 59 25.86 31.79 7.42
N LEU A 60 25.69 31.40 6.15
CA LEU A 60 25.16 30.10 5.80
C LEU A 60 26.09 29.02 6.37
N ILE A 61 25.50 27.98 6.96
CA ILE A 61 26.25 26.85 7.51
C ILE A 61 26.91 26.05 6.38
N PHE A 62 26.27 26.05 5.20
CA PHE A 62 26.72 25.35 4.01
C PHE A 62 26.77 26.32 2.84
N ASP A 63 27.72 26.10 1.93
CA ASP A 63 27.74 26.80 0.65
C ASP A 63 26.70 26.14 -0.28
N PRO A 64 25.62 26.85 -0.67
CA PRO A 64 24.55 26.26 -1.47
C PRO A 64 25.03 25.86 -2.86
N VAL A 65 26.08 26.48 -3.41
CA VAL A 65 26.63 26.13 -4.72
C VAL A 65 27.37 24.80 -4.61
N VAL A 66 28.26 24.68 -3.62
CA VAL A 66 29.04 23.45 -3.39
C VAL A 66 28.14 22.26 -3.05
N GLU A 67 27.13 22.46 -2.20
CA GLU A 67 26.19 21.38 -1.88
C GLU A 67 25.31 21.02 -3.09
N GLY A 68 24.96 22.01 -3.92
CA GLY A 68 24.27 21.79 -5.19
C GLY A 68 25.10 20.95 -6.17
N GLU A 69 26.37 21.32 -6.38
CA GLU A 69 27.31 20.57 -7.21
C GLU A 69 27.54 19.15 -6.68
N ARG A 70 27.67 18.98 -5.36
CA ARG A 70 27.79 17.67 -4.72
C ARG A 70 26.57 16.80 -5.00
N ALA A 71 25.36 17.36 -4.88
CA ALA A 71 24.13 16.63 -5.18
C ALA A 71 24.03 16.23 -6.65
N LEU A 72 24.37 17.14 -7.58
CA LEU A 72 24.38 16.84 -9.01
C LEU A 72 25.40 15.76 -9.37
N HIS A 73 26.64 15.89 -8.87
CA HIS A 73 27.67 14.89 -9.09
C HIS A 73 27.27 13.52 -8.54
N HIS A 74 26.62 13.47 -7.38
CA HIS A 74 26.07 12.22 -6.85
C HIS A 74 25.02 11.62 -7.79
N LEU A 75 24.09 12.42 -8.31
CA LEU A 75 23.08 11.94 -9.27
C LEU A 75 23.69 11.48 -10.60
N GLU A 76 24.81 12.06 -11.03
CA GLU A 76 25.54 11.64 -12.23
C GLU A 76 26.32 10.34 -12.02
N THR A 77 26.81 10.10 -10.80
CA THR A 77 27.70 8.97 -10.48
C THR A 77 27.01 7.81 -9.77
N VAL A 78 25.76 7.98 -9.34
CA VAL A 78 25.01 6.92 -8.66
C VAL A 78 24.89 5.68 -9.55
N ALA A 79 25.18 4.52 -8.97
CA ALA A 79 25.01 3.25 -9.67
C ALA A 79 23.52 3.03 -10.00
N ALA A 80 23.22 2.57 -11.22
CA ALA A 80 21.85 2.29 -11.65
C ALA A 80 21.11 1.33 -10.70
N SER A 81 21.82 0.38 -10.10
CA SER A 81 21.28 -0.55 -9.09
C SER A 81 20.85 0.16 -7.80
N ALA A 82 21.63 1.14 -7.33
CA ALA A 82 21.31 1.93 -6.15
C ALA A 82 20.10 2.83 -6.42
N LEU A 83 20.05 3.48 -7.58
CA LEU A 83 18.90 4.26 -8.01
C LEU A 83 17.64 3.40 -8.12
N PHE A 84 17.74 2.22 -8.73
CA PHE A 84 16.64 1.27 -8.84
C PHE A 84 16.13 0.81 -7.46
N ALA A 85 17.03 0.53 -6.51
CA ALA A 85 16.66 0.19 -5.14
C ALA A 85 15.88 1.31 -4.45
N GLN A 86 16.32 2.57 -4.62
CA GLN A 86 15.65 3.74 -4.06
C GLN A 86 14.26 3.96 -4.68
N LEU A 87 14.15 3.90 -6.01
CA LEU A 87 12.88 4.01 -6.72
C LEU A 87 11.90 2.90 -6.29
N THR A 88 12.38 1.66 -6.16
CA THR A 88 11.55 0.54 -5.74
C THR A 88 11.05 0.71 -4.31
N ARG A 89 11.90 1.17 -3.37
CA ARG A 89 11.51 1.52 -2.00
C ARG A 89 10.37 2.56 -2.00
N CYS A 90 10.51 3.64 -2.77
CA CYS A 90 9.49 4.68 -2.89
C CYS A 90 8.20 4.13 -3.52
N ALA A 91 8.30 3.32 -4.56
CA ALA A 91 7.15 2.70 -5.21
C ALA A 91 6.39 1.77 -4.26
N CYS A 92 7.08 0.87 -3.55
CA CYS A 92 6.47 -0.01 -2.55
C CYS A 92 5.78 0.79 -1.44
N ALA A 93 6.43 1.82 -0.90
CA ALA A 93 5.83 2.68 0.12
C ALA A 93 4.57 3.39 -0.39
N ALA A 94 4.58 3.92 -1.62
CA ALA A 94 3.43 4.56 -2.22
C ALA A 94 2.27 3.58 -2.45
N ILE A 95 2.55 2.41 -3.03
CA ILE A 95 1.55 1.35 -3.29
C ILE A 95 0.90 0.90 -1.98
N LEU A 96 1.70 0.63 -0.95
CA LEU A 96 1.19 0.17 0.34
C LEU A 96 0.45 1.27 1.09
N GLY A 97 0.87 2.54 0.93
CA GLY A 97 0.11 3.69 1.39
C GLY A 97 -1.27 3.78 0.75
N ILE A 98 -1.36 3.54 -0.57
CA ILE A 98 -2.64 3.47 -1.29
C ILE A 98 -3.50 2.33 -0.71
N TYR A 99 -2.97 1.11 -0.57
CA TYR A 99 -3.72 -0.01 -0.03
C TYR A 99 -4.19 0.23 1.42
N ALA A 100 -3.33 0.79 2.27
CA ALA A 100 -3.69 1.15 3.64
C ALA A 100 -4.78 2.21 3.71
N SER A 101 -4.87 3.10 2.70
CA SER A 101 -5.88 4.15 2.61
C SER A 101 -7.22 3.70 2.03
N THR A 102 -7.30 2.48 1.47
CA THR A 102 -8.56 1.95 0.91
C THR A 102 -9.58 1.62 1.99
N ASP A 103 -10.87 1.68 1.63
CA ASP A 103 -11.97 1.30 2.51
C ASP A 103 -11.88 -0.17 2.94
N ALA A 104 -11.20 -1.04 2.17
CA ALA A 104 -10.98 -2.43 2.56
C ALA A 104 -10.24 -2.60 3.89
N CYS A 105 -9.45 -1.62 4.30
CA CYS A 105 -8.77 -1.62 5.60
C CYS A 105 -9.66 -1.10 6.74
N THR A 106 -10.78 -0.43 6.46
CA THR A 106 -11.68 0.18 7.46
C THR A 106 -13.07 -0.47 7.52
N MET A 107 -13.46 -1.21 6.49
CA MET A 107 -14.71 -1.95 6.42
C MET A 107 -14.80 -3.06 7.49
N ARG A 108 -16.01 -3.58 7.69
CA ARG A 108 -16.23 -4.81 8.47
C ARG A 108 -15.43 -5.98 7.89
N ALA A 109 -15.09 -6.97 8.70
CA ALA A 109 -14.33 -8.14 8.23
C ALA A 109 -13.00 -7.78 7.51
N ASN A 110 -12.22 -6.85 8.09
CA ASN A 110 -10.99 -6.32 7.49
C ASN A 110 -9.70 -6.98 8.01
N ALA A 111 -9.76 -7.82 9.04
CA ALA A 111 -8.57 -8.31 9.74
C ALA A 111 -7.57 -9.02 8.80
N THR A 112 -8.06 -9.84 7.86
CA THR A 112 -7.21 -10.52 6.88
C THR A 112 -6.52 -9.53 5.93
N THR A 113 -7.25 -8.51 5.47
CA THR A 113 -6.72 -7.47 4.59
C THR A 113 -5.68 -6.60 5.30
N VAL A 114 -6.00 -6.12 6.50
CA VAL A 114 -5.08 -5.32 7.33
C VAL A 114 -3.81 -6.12 7.62
N ASN A 115 -3.92 -7.41 7.94
CA ASN A 115 -2.76 -8.26 8.16
C ASN A 115 -1.91 -8.43 6.88
N ALA A 116 -2.52 -8.60 5.70
CA ALA A 116 -1.79 -8.70 4.45
C ALA A 116 -1.02 -7.41 4.11
N VAL A 117 -1.66 -6.24 4.26
CA VAL A 117 -1.03 -4.94 4.07
C VAL A 117 0.08 -4.69 5.10
N LYS A 118 -0.13 -5.10 6.35
CA LYS A 118 0.88 -5.01 7.42
C LYS A 118 2.09 -5.89 7.09
N ILE A 119 1.89 -7.15 6.72
CA ILE A 119 2.98 -8.07 6.34
C ILE A 119 3.77 -7.51 5.17
N ALA A 120 3.10 -6.94 4.16
CA ALA A 120 3.77 -6.33 3.02
C ALA A 120 4.57 -5.08 3.41
N THR A 121 4.02 -4.25 4.29
CA THR A 121 4.71 -3.09 4.86
C THR A 121 5.94 -3.50 5.67
N ASP A 122 5.79 -4.46 6.58
CA ASP A 122 6.89 -4.96 7.42
C ASP A 122 7.99 -5.60 6.57
N THR A 123 7.61 -6.39 5.55
CA THR A 123 8.56 -7.04 4.63
C THR A 123 9.31 -6.02 3.80
N SER A 124 8.60 -5.08 3.19
CA SER A 124 9.22 -4.01 2.38
C SER A 124 10.11 -3.14 3.26
N SER A 125 9.65 -2.74 4.44
CA SER A 125 10.44 -1.95 5.39
C SER A 125 11.71 -2.70 5.78
N ALA A 126 11.63 -3.97 6.19
CA ALA A 126 12.80 -4.73 6.63
C ALA A 126 13.85 -4.91 5.52
N LEU A 127 13.42 -5.11 4.27
CA LEU A 127 14.32 -5.21 3.12
C LEU A 127 14.96 -3.86 2.80
N PHE A 128 14.15 -2.81 2.77
CA PHE A 128 14.56 -1.48 2.37
C PHE A 128 15.10 -0.61 3.52
N THR A 129 15.24 -1.11 4.75
CA THR A 129 16.01 -0.41 5.81
C THR A 129 17.43 -0.96 5.96
N ARG A 130 17.79 -2.00 5.22
CA ARG A 130 19.18 -2.45 5.10
C ARG A 130 19.98 -1.26 4.53
N GLY A 131 20.88 -0.71 5.35
CA GLY A 131 21.63 0.50 5.04
C GLY A 131 22.55 0.33 3.83
N GLU A 132 23.15 1.43 3.37
CA GLU A 132 24.13 1.45 2.27
C GLU A 132 25.38 0.60 2.57
N ASP A 133 25.63 0.29 3.84
CA ASP A 133 26.75 -0.56 4.31
C ASP A 133 26.47 -2.08 4.22
N HIS A 134 25.25 -2.50 3.87
CA HIS A 134 24.90 -3.91 3.66
C HIS A 134 24.87 -4.26 2.16
N ASP A 135 25.15 -5.53 1.85
CA ASP A 135 25.16 -6.08 0.48
C ASP A 135 24.01 -5.56 -0.38
N ALA A 136 24.33 -5.22 -1.64
CA ALA A 136 23.35 -4.79 -2.62
C ALA A 136 22.16 -5.76 -2.66
N LEU A 137 20.94 -5.23 -2.70
CA LEU A 137 19.72 -6.04 -2.76
C LEU A 137 19.81 -7.06 -3.90
N THR A 138 19.57 -8.31 -3.56
CA THR A 138 19.57 -9.42 -4.52
C THR A 138 18.24 -9.46 -5.29
N VAL A 139 18.21 -10.18 -6.41
CA VAL A 139 16.95 -10.42 -7.15
C VAL A 139 15.91 -11.09 -6.26
N GLU A 140 16.31 -12.02 -5.40
CA GLU A 140 15.43 -12.71 -4.46
C GLU A 140 14.80 -11.75 -3.43
N ASP A 141 15.54 -10.73 -2.97
CA ASP A 141 14.99 -9.69 -2.10
C ASP A 141 13.87 -8.90 -2.80
N TYR A 142 14.07 -8.55 -4.08
CA TYR A 142 13.04 -7.87 -4.87
C TYR A 142 11.83 -8.77 -5.11
N GLU A 143 12.03 -10.05 -5.46
CA GLU A 143 10.94 -11.01 -5.63
C GLU A 143 10.11 -11.15 -4.35
N ARG A 144 10.76 -11.19 -3.19
CA ARG A 144 10.09 -11.23 -1.89
C ARG A 144 9.26 -9.98 -1.63
N ALA A 145 9.77 -8.79 -1.92
CA ALA A 145 9.02 -7.54 -1.79
C ALA A 145 7.81 -7.52 -2.73
N VAL A 146 8.02 -7.84 -4.01
CA VAL A 146 6.95 -7.89 -5.03
C VAL A 146 5.87 -8.89 -4.64
N PHE A 147 6.25 -10.08 -4.18
CA PHE A 147 5.31 -11.09 -3.75
C PHE A 147 4.43 -10.61 -2.58
N ALA A 148 5.05 -10.00 -1.57
CA ALA A 148 4.31 -9.46 -0.43
C ALA A 148 3.33 -8.35 -0.86
N VAL A 149 3.76 -7.46 -1.77
CA VAL A 149 2.90 -6.41 -2.35
C VAL A 149 1.73 -7.01 -3.14
N GLN A 150 1.97 -8.07 -3.93
CA GLN A 150 0.91 -8.77 -4.68
C GLN A 150 -0.11 -9.45 -3.77
N LEU A 151 0.31 -10.02 -2.64
CA LEU A 151 -0.62 -10.58 -1.65
C LEU A 151 -1.51 -9.48 -1.04
N ALA A 152 -0.92 -8.34 -0.68
CA ALA A 152 -1.68 -7.19 -0.19
C ALA A 152 -2.67 -6.68 -1.24
N GLU A 153 -2.25 -6.53 -2.50
CA GLU A 153 -3.12 -6.14 -3.61
C GLU A 153 -4.33 -7.07 -3.76
N ARG A 154 -4.10 -8.38 -3.78
CA ARG A 154 -5.17 -9.39 -3.93
C ARG A 154 -6.12 -9.38 -2.73
N ALA A 155 -5.59 -9.19 -1.52
CA ALA A 155 -6.42 -9.10 -0.32
C ALA A 155 -7.34 -7.87 -0.38
N THR A 156 -6.77 -6.70 -0.69
CA THR A 156 -7.51 -5.43 -0.82
C THR A 156 -8.57 -5.50 -1.90
N THR A 157 -8.20 -5.86 -3.12
CA THR A 157 -9.12 -5.94 -4.27
C THR A 157 -10.26 -6.95 -4.06
N ARG A 158 -9.97 -8.10 -3.43
CA ARG A 158 -11.01 -9.08 -3.08
C ARG A 158 -11.93 -8.56 -1.99
N ALA A 159 -11.40 -7.93 -0.95
CA ALA A 159 -12.22 -7.35 0.12
C ALA A 159 -13.16 -6.28 -0.44
N GLU A 160 -12.68 -5.36 -1.28
CA GLU A 160 -13.53 -4.37 -1.95
C GLU A 160 -14.59 -5.03 -2.84
N SER A 161 -14.18 -5.98 -3.68
CA SER A 161 -15.14 -6.66 -4.56
C SER A 161 -16.19 -7.45 -3.76
N LEU A 162 -15.81 -8.05 -2.64
CA LEU A 162 -16.71 -8.85 -1.82
C LEU A 162 -17.76 -7.96 -1.14
N HIS A 163 -17.31 -6.86 -0.53
CA HIS A 163 -18.20 -5.88 0.08
C HIS A 163 -19.14 -5.23 -0.93
N LYS A 164 -18.66 -4.90 -2.13
CA LYS A 164 -19.48 -4.32 -3.19
C LYS A 164 -20.54 -5.29 -3.72
N LYS A 165 -20.21 -6.57 -3.84
CA LYS A 165 -21.14 -7.60 -4.35
C LYS A 165 -22.13 -8.06 -3.29
N PHE A 166 -21.74 -8.03 -2.02
CA PHE A 166 -22.52 -8.53 -0.90
C PHE A 166 -22.65 -7.49 0.22
N PRO A 167 -23.29 -6.33 -0.06
CA PRO A 167 -23.37 -5.23 0.91
C PRO A 167 -24.12 -5.61 2.20
N ASP A 168 -25.05 -6.56 2.13
CA ASP A 168 -25.87 -7.00 3.27
C ASP A 168 -25.43 -8.34 3.89
N ALA A 169 -24.33 -8.95 3.40
CA ALA A 169 -23.85 -10.22 3.96
C ALA A 169 -23.40 -10.06 5.42
N PRO A 170 -23.55 -11.09 6.27
CA PRO A 170 -23.08 -11.00 7.65
C PRO A 170 -21.54 -10.94 7.71
N PRO A 171 -20.95 -10.19 8.66
CA PRO A 171 -19.50 -10.08 8.81
C PRO A 171 -18.78 -11.42 8.93
N ALA A 172 -19.34 -12.37 9.69
CA ALA A 172 -18.73 -13.69 9.89
C ALA A 172 -18.55 -14.50 8.59
N LEU A 173 -19.46 -14.34 7.64
CA LEU A 173 -19.34 -14.98 6.32
C LEU A 173 -18.26 -14.29 5.48
N LEU A 174 -18.21 -12.96 5.51
CA LEU A 174 -17.21 -12.17 4.79
C LEU A 174 -15.80 -12.54 5.30
N ASP A 175 -15.63 -12.60 6.62
CA ASP A 175 -14.39 -13.04 7.26
C ASP A 175 -14.00 -14.46 6.83
N ALA A 176 -14.94 -15.40 6.87
CA ALA A 176 -14.66 -16.79 6.49
C ALA A 176 -14.22 -16.90 5.01
N LEU A 177 -14.83 -16.14 4.11
CA LEU A 177 -14.46 -16.10 2.69
C LEU A 177 -13.07 -15.47 2.47
N LEU A 178 -12.76 -14.37 3.16
CA LEU A 178 -11.46 -13.71 3.05
C LEU A 178 -10.33 -14.57 3.64
N ILE A 179 -10.58 -15.23 4.78
CA ILE A 179 -9.64 -16.20 5.37
C ILE A 179 -9.40 -17.37 4.41
N ALA A 180 -10.47 -17.92 3.82
CA ALA A 180 -10.36 -19.02 2.87
C ALA A 180 -9.58 -18.59 1.61
N ALA A 181 -9.83 -17.39 1.09
CA ALA A 181 -9.09 -16.83 -0.04
C ALA A 181 -7.61 -16.60 0.26
N SER A 182 -7.27 -16.13 1.47
CA SER A 182 -5.88 -15.98 1.90
C SER A 182 -5.15 -17.33 1.97
N LYS A 183 -5.79 -18.37 2.55
CA LYS A 183 -5.21 -19.73 2.56
C LYS A 183 -4.95 -20.27 1.15
N TRP A 184 -5.84 -19.96 0.21
CA TRP A 184 -5.68 -20.35 -1.18
C TRP A 184 -4.50 -19.65 -1.87
N ASP A 185 -4.22 -18.39 -1.55
CA ASP A 185 -3.03 -17.72 -2.09
C ASP A 185 -1.74 -18.37 -1.59
N THR A 186 -1.66 -18.72 -0.30
CA THR A 186 -0.51 -19.43 0.27
C THR A 186 -0.30 -20.80 -0.37
N GLU A 187 -1.38 -21.54 -0.64
CA GLU A 187 -1.26 -22.82 -1.34
C GLU A 187 -0.90 -22.66 -2.82
N ARG A 188 -1.38 -21.60 -3.48
CA ARG A 188 -1.06 -21.31 -4.89
C ARG A 188 0.43 -21.02 -5.08
N GLU A 189 1.05 -20.38 -4.09
CA GLU A 189 2.51 -20.18 -4.05
C GLU A 189 3.26 -21.51 -4.07
N ILE A 190 2.80 -22.49 -3.28
CA ILE A 190 3.45 -23.81 -3.16
C ILE A 190 3.13 -24.69 -4.38
N ASN A 191 1.89 -24.70 -4.86
CA ASN A 191 1.45 -25.56 -5.95
C ASN A 191 0.26 -24.95 -6.72
N THR A 192 0.55 -24.40 -7.88
CA THR A 192 -0.46 -23.75 -8.73
C THR A 192 -1.52 -24.72 -9.25
N MET A 193 -1.17 -25.96 -9.58
CA MET A 193 -2.12 -26.97 -10.07
C MET A 193 -3.12 -27.38 -8.98
N ARG A 194 -2.64 -27.55 -7.74
CA ARG A 194 -3.48 -27.86 -6.58
C ARG A 194 -4.44 -26.72 -6.27
N ALA A 195 -3.98 -25.48 -6.36
CA ALA A 195 -4.82 -24.31 -6.15
C ALA A 195 -5.91 -24.15 -7.22
N ALA A 196 -5.62 -24.47 -8.49
CA ALA A 196 -6.58 -24.32 -9.61
C ALA A 196 -7.85 -25.18 -9.46
N HIS A 197 -7.77 -26.32 -8.76
CA HIS A 197 -8.90 -27.22 -8.54
C HIS A 197 -9.68 -26.94 -7.24
N ARG A 198 -9.24 -25.98 -6.43
CA ARG A 198 -9.87 -25.70 -5.13
C ARG A 198 -11.01 -24.70 -5.28
N VAL A 199 -12.22 -25.15 -4.99
CA VAL A 199 -13.38 -24.26 -4.80
C VAL A 199 -13.37 -23.76 -3.36
N LEU A 200 -13.36 -22.44 -3.18
CA LEU A 200 -13.51 -21.82 -1.86
C LEU A 200 -14.97 -21.95 -1.41
N THR A 201 -15.22 -22.74 -0.37
CA THR A 201 -16.54 -22.93 0.23
C THR A 201 -16.52 -22.52 1.69
N SER A 202 -17.55 -21.81 2.15
CA SER A 202 -17.78 -21.51 3.56
C SER A 202 -19.24 -21.84 3.88
N GLU A 203 -19.48 -22.53 5.00
CA GLU A 203 -20.82 -22.91 5.43
C GLU A 203 -21.53 -21.71 6.07
N CYS A 204 -22.62 -21.28 5.43
CA CYS A 204 -23.49 -20.24 5.96
C CYS A 204 -24.57 -20.88 6.84
N HIS A 205 -24.36 -20.89 8.16
CA HIS A 205 -25.28 -21.51 9.13
C HIS A 205 -26.52 -20.67 9.44
N SER A 206 -26.49 -19.35 9.20
CA SER A 206 -27.64 -18.45 9.37
C SER A 206 -28.56 -18.49 8.14
N GLU A 207 -29.87 -18.67 8.35
CA GLU A 207 -30.90 -18.64 7.29
C GLU A 207 -31.09 -17.24 6.70
N ASP A 208 -30.97 -16.20 7.52
CA ASP A 208 -31.06 -14.80 7.09
C ASP A 208 -29.90 -14.43 6.16
N ALA A 209 -28.68 -14.86 6.52
CA ALA A 209 -27.49 -14.69 5.72
C ALA A 209 -27.57 -15.45 4.38
N ARG A 210 -28.16 -16.65 4.40
CA ARG A 210 -28.39 -17.48 3.22
C ARG A 210 -29.41 -16.81 2.27
N SER A 211 -30.43 -16.18 2.83
CA SER A 211 -31.46 -15.45 2.09
C SER A 211 -30.90 -14.17 1.45
N ALA A 212 -30.09 -13.39 2.18
CA ALA A 212 -29.39 -12.20 1.66
C ALA A 212 -28.39 -12.54 0.53
N LEU A 213 -27.64 -13.64 0.67
CA LEU A 213 -26.76 -14.18 -0.37
C LEU A 213 -27.51 -14.61 -1.64
N ARG A 214 -28.68 -15.23 -1.48
CA ARG A 214 -29.52 -15.66 -2.62
C ARG A 214 -30.08 -14.46 -3.36
N ALA A 215 -30.51 -13.41 -2.64
CA ALA A 215 -31.05 -12.18 -3.20
C ALA A 215 -29.99 -11.32 -3.92
N SER A 216 -28.75 -11.31 -3.43
CA SER A 216 -27.62 -10.57 -4.02
C SER A 216 -26.89 -11.31 -5.15
N ARG A 217 -27.32 -12.53 -5.48
CA ARG A 217 -26.74 -13.32 -6.57
C ARG A 217 -27.06 -12.63 -7.90
N PRO A 218 -26.07 -12.15 -8.68
CA PRO A 218 -26.36 -11.57 -9.98
C PRO A 218 -27.05 -12.63 -10.84
N SER A 219 -28.13 -12.24 -11.54
CA SER A 219 -28.76 -13.12 -12.52
C SER A 219 -27.66 -13.59 -13.48
N ARG A 220 -27.42 -14.90 -13.53
CA ARG A 220 -26.40 -15.51 -14.40
C ARG A 220 -26.86 -15.34 -15.85
N SER A 221 -26.60 -14.18 -16.45
CA SER A 221 -26.86 -13.93 -17.86
C SER A 221 -25.61 -14.31 -18.65
N ALA A 222 -25.70 -15.40 -19.41
CA ALA A 222 -24.65 -15.73 -20.37
C ALA A 222 -24.52 -14.59 -21.40
N ARG A 223 -23.31 -14.09 -21.60
CA ARG A 223 -23.03 -13.08 -22.64
C ARG A 223 -22.53 -13.81 -23.88
N SER A 224 -23.27 -13.68 -24.97
CA SER A 224 -22.90 -14.22 -26.28
C SER A 224 -22.59 -13.09 -27.25
N ALA A 225 -21.55 -13.27 -28.07
CA ALA A 225 -21.20 -12.34 -29.14
C ALA A 225 -20.76 -13.13 -30.38
N GLU A 226 -21.24 -12.71 -31.54
CA GLU A 226 -20.81 -13.24 -32.83
C GLU A 226 -19.81 -12.31 -33.50
N TYR A 227 -18.66 -12.85 -33.89
CA TYR A 227 -17.63 -12.09 -34.59
C TYR A 227 -17.46 -12.62 -36.02
N LEU A 228 -17.49 -11.70 -36.98
CA LEU A 228 -17.19 -11.97 -38.37
C LEU A 228 -15.69 -11.78 -38.58
N ILE A 229 -14.95 -12.88 -38.81
CA ILE A 229 -13.51 -12.79 -39.08
C ILE A 229 -13.33 -12.32 -40.53
N ARG A 230 -12.72 -11.15 -40.72
CA ARG A 230 -12.40 -10.59 -42.05
C ARG A 230 -10.95 -10.85 -42.52
N ALA A 231 -10.13 -11.51 -41.69
CA ALA A 231 -8.73 -11.78 -42.03
C ALA A 231 -8.57 -13.14 -42.74
N PRO A 232 -7.74 -13.24 -43.80
CA PRO A 232 -7.46 -14.50 -44.45
C PRO A 232 -6.48 -15.30 -43.59
N LEU A 233 -7.01 -16.21 -42.77
CA LEU A 233 -6.20 -17.34 -42.30
C LEU A 233 -5.85 -18.16 -43.54
N HIS A 234 -4.57 -18.50 -43.74
CA HIS A 234 -4.15 -19.38 -44.84
C HIS A 234 -5.07 -20.62 -44.89
N GLY A 235 -5.79 -20.79 -46.00
CA GLY A 235 -6.84 -21.82 -46.15
C GLY A 235 -8.29 -21.35 -45.87
N SER A 236 -8.57 -20.05 -45.97
CA SER A 236 -9.90 -19.47 -45.71
C SER A 236 -10.99 -20.05 -46.62
N MET A 237 -11.92 -20.78 -46.00
CA MET A 237 -13.25 -21.05 -46.56
C MET A 237 -14.12 -19.81 -46.34
N PRO A 238 -14.82 -19.28 -47.35
CA PRO A 238 -15.59 -18.05 -47.22
C PRO A 238 -16.79 -18.24 -46.27
N HIS A 239 -17.09 -17.22 -45.45
CA HIS A 239 -18.28 -17.10 -44.58
C HIS A 239 -18.30 -17.85 -43.23
N HIS A 240 -17.18 -17.94 -42.51
CA HIS A 240 -17.20 -18.42 -41.11
C HIS A 240 -17.50 -17.32 -40.09
N ARG A 241 -18.38 -17.64 -39.12
CA ARG A 241 -18.58 -16.83 -37.92
C ARG A 241 -18.05 -17.57 -36.71
N LEU A 242 -17.33 -16.86 -35.84
CA LEU A 242 -17.01 -17.38 -34.50
C LEU A 242 -18.12 -16.97 -33.55
N HIS A 243 -18.68 -17.97 -32.88
CA HIS A 243 -19.59 -17.75 -31.77
C HIS A 243 -18.80 -17.89 -30.48
N VAL A 244 -18.64 -16.78 -29.76
CA VAL A 244 -17.95 -16.77 -28.47
C VAL A 244 -19.02 -16.69 -27.39
N LEU A 245 -19.11 -17.75 -26.59
CA LEU A 245 -19.95 -17.80 -25.41
C LEU A 245 -19.05 -17.62 -24.19
N VAL A 246 -19.23 -16.51 -23.48
CA VAL A 246 -18.53 -16.27 -22.22
C VAL A 246 -19.50 -16.59 -21.09
N THR A 247 -19.11 -17.57 -20.28
CA THR A 247 -19.78 -17.90 -19.03
C THR A 247 -18.83 -17.62 -17.88
N ASP A 248 -19.36 -17.42 -16.67
CA ASP A 248 -18.55 -17.16 -15.48
C ASP A 248 -17.58 -18.32 -15.11
N ALA A 249 -17.80 -19.52 -15.67
CA ALA A 249 -16.97 -20.70 -15.40
C ALA A 249 -15.92 -20.98 -16.50
N HIS A 250 -16.19 -20.58 -17.74
CA HIS A 250 -15.30 -20.81 -18.89
C HIS A 250 -15.72 -19.98 -20.11
N THR A 251 -14.77 -19.72 -21.01
CA THR A 251 -15.05 -19.17 -22.34
C THR A 251 -15.06 -20.31 -23.35
N ARG A 252 -16.18 -20.48 -24.07
CA ARG A 252 -16.31 -21.44 -25.16
C ARG A 252 -16.32 -20.71 -26.49
N VAL A 253 -15.33 -20.99 -27.33
CA VAL A 253 -15.27 -20.51 -28.71
C VAL A 253 -15.68 -21.66 -29.62
N SER A 254 -16.76 -21.50 -30.38
CA SER A 254 -17.17 -22.48 -31.39
C SER A 254 -17.19 -21.86 -32.78
N ARG A 255 -16.73 -22.62 -33.77
CA ARG A 255 -16.85 -22.27 -35.18
C ARG A 255 -18.24 -22.67 -35.65
N ARG A 256 -19.02 -21.72 -36.16
CA ARG A 256 -20.23 -22.03 -36.92
C ARG A 256 -19.90 -21.91 -38.39
N THR A 257 -19.87 -23.05 -39.08
CA THR A 257 -19.96 -23.09 -40.54
C THR A 257 -21.41 -22.76 -40.88
N SER A 258 -21.65 -21.71 -41.67
CA SER A 258 -22.96 -21.55 -42.30
C SER A 258 -23.20 -22.82 -43.10
N ALA A 259 -24.17 -23.64 -42.71
CA ALA A 259 -24.77 -24.54 -43.68
C ALA A 259 -25.34 -23.63 -44.77
N MET A 260 -25.04 -23.93 -46.04
CA MET A 260 -25.87 -23.45 -47.14
C MET A 260 -27.27 -24.05 -46.99
#